data_AF-A0A1V2BA54-F1
#
_entry.id   AF-A0A1V2BA54-F1
#
_cell.length_a   1.000
_cell.length_b   1.000
_cell.length_c   1.000
_cell.angle_alpha   90.00
_cell.angle_beta   90.00
_cell.angle_gamma   90.00
#
_symmetry.space_group_name_H-M   'P 1'
#
loop_
_entity.id
_entity.type
_entity.pdbx_description
1 polymer ?
#
loop_
_entity_poly.entity_id
_entity_poly.type
_entity_poly.pdbx_seq_one_letter_code
_entity_poly.pdbx_strand_id
1 'polypeptide(L)'
;MGQWHTLHLFDDKRFYTDTVPLLKGQQGDIQAYYIMYEQTCTKGICDIPLAELVAVFNQLKGYRLDYLPFMEVIHKEWYPFLSTLPWTYHLSAFFEYVVFSHCADYAPYFRLGKHAALHRMPGINSNGLSYEILGELSMIYPGIFTVEGMGVTGWITSEEVKELLAGLKNEETINDIEDFIAFLEVSASLDMGIIAGVDLREDALRKLPSFKFSKRDMWDLQLIERLAIE
;
A
#
# COMPACT_ATOMS: atom_id res chain seq x y z
N MET A 1 12.26 14.62 -9.48
CA MET A 1 10.79 14.78 -9.49
C MET A 1 10.29 14.36 -8.12
N GLY A 2 9.26 15.01 -7.56
CA GLY A 2 8.80 14.67 -6.20
C GLY A 2 8.06 13.34 -6.21
N GLN A 3 8.37 12.47 -5.27
CA GLN A 3 7.67 11.21 -5.04
C GLN A 3 6.28 11.54 -4.48
N TRP A 4 5.23 10.96 -5.05
CA TRP A 4 3.85 11.17 -4.62
C TRP A 4 3.39 10.01 -3.75
N HIS A 5 3.17 10.28 -2.46
CA HIS A 5 2.62 9.31 -1.52
C HIS A 5 1.09 9.37 -1.51
N THR A 6 0.48 8.20 -1.63
CA THR A 6 -0.98 8.03 -1.63
C THR A 6 -1.41 6.93 -0.68
N LEU A 7 -2.59 7.08 -0.09
CA LEU A 7 -3.22 6.11 0.81
C LEU A 7 -4.55 5.65 0.23
N HIS A 8 -4.80 4.36 0.30
CA HIS A 8 -5.91 3.70 -0.38
C HIS A 8 -6.66 2.77 0.57
N LEU A 9 -7.97 2.59 0.36
CA LEU A 9 -8.73 1.59 1.10
C LEU A 9 -8.22 0.18 0.77
N PHE A 10 -8.11 -0.64 1.81
CA PHE A 10 -7.52 -1.96 1.75
C PHE A 10 -8.31 -2.96 2.59
N ASP A 11 -8.82 -4.00 1.94
CA ASP A 11 -9.46 -5.13 2.60
C ASP A 11 -8.38 -6.08 3.13
N ASP A 12 -7.90 -5.80 4.34
CA ASP A 12 -6.80 -6.52 4.97
C ASP A 12 -7.16 -7.98 5.26
N LYS A 13 -8.43 -8.25 5.58
CA LYS A 13 -8.93 -9.61 5.82
C LYS A 13 -8.83 -10.43 4.55
N ARG A 14 -9.38 -9.92 3.44
CA ARG A 14 -9.28 -10.57 2.12
C ARG A 14 -7.84 -10.69 1.65
N PHE A 15 -7.00 -9.71 1.97
CA PHE A 15 -5.58 -9.80 1.65
C PHE A 15 -4.94 -11.04 2.27
N TYR A 16 -5.17 -11.28 3.57
CA TYR A 16 -4.58 -12.41 4.27
C TYR A 16 -5.24 -13.75 3.94
N THR A 17 -6.57 -13.80 3.81
CA THR A 17 -7.28 -15.06 3.55
C THR A 17 -7.19 -15.48 2.09
N ASP A 18 -7.17 -14.53 1.16
CA ASP A 18 -7.36 -14.80 -0.27
C ASP A 18 -6.13 -14.41 -1.10
N THR A 19 -5.69 -13.14 -0.99
CA THR A 19 -4.63 -12.58 -1.85
C THR A 19 -3.25 -13.18 -1.55
N VAL A 20 -2.88 -13.35 -0.29
CA VAL A 20 -1.58 -13.93 0.10
C VAL A 20 -1.44 -15.37 -0.41
N PRO A 21 -2.43 -16.27 -0.21
CA PRO A 21 -2.28 -17.62 -0.75
C PRO A 21 -2.39 -17.64 -2.29
N LEU A 22 -3.08 -16.67 -2.94
CA LEU A 22 -3.00 -16.48 -4.39
C LEU A 22 -1.58 -16.17 -4.85
N LEU A 23 -0.93 -15.16 -4.25
CA LEU A 23 0.45 -14.76 -4.56
C LEU A 23 1.47 -15.90 -4.34
N LYS A 24 1.20 -16.78 -3.37
CA LYS A 24 2.02 -17.97 -3.08
C LYS A 24 1.72 -19.16 -4.00
N GLY A 25 0.78 -19.03 -4.93
CA GLY A 25 0.35 -20.10 -5.84
C GLY A 25 -0.40 -21.24 -5.14
N GLN A 26 -0.99 -20.97 -3.97
CA GLN A 26 -1.67 -21.97 -3.14
C GLN A 26 -3.18 -22.06 -3.46
N GLN A 27 -3.79 -20.97 -3.96
CA GLN A 27 -5.20 -20.95 -4.36
C GLN A 27 -5.45 -19.95 -5.51
N GLY A 28 -6.58 -20.10 -6.20
CA GLY A 28 -6.97 -19.22 -7.31
C GLY A 28 -6.10 -19.40 -8.56
N ASP A 29 -6.26 -18.48 -9.53
CA ASP A 29 -5.58 -18.51 -10.82
C ASP A 29 -4.58 -17.34 -10.93
N ILE A 30 -3.40 -17.51 -10.31
CA ILE A 30 -2.33 -16.52 -10.37
C ILE A 30 -1.81 -16.29 -11.81
N GLN A 31 -1.94 -17.29 -12.70
CA GLN A 31 -1.54 -17.17 -14.10
C GLN A 31 -2.39 -16.12 -14.83
N ALA A 32 -3.70 -16.06 -14.58
CA ALA A 32 -4.56 -15.04 -15.15
C ALA A 32 -4.12 -13.62 -14.76
N TYR A 33 -3.77 -13.40 -13.49
CA TYR A 33 -3.24 -12.11 -13.03
C TYR A 33 -1.90 -11.77 -13.68
N TYR A 34 -1.03 -12.77 -13.83
CA TYR A 34 0.28 -12.57 -14.45
C TYR A 34 0.15 -12.18 -15.93
N ILE A 35 -0.74 -12.83 -16.70
CA ILE A 35 -1.03 -12.45 -18.09
C ILE A 35 -1.56 -11.01 -18.19
N MET A 36 -2.47 -10.61 -17.29
CA MET A 36 -2.98 -9.23 -17.27
C MET A 36 -1.89 -8.21 -16.89
N TYR A 37 -1.04 -8.57 -15.93
CA TYR A 37 0.13 -7.76 -15.58
C TYR A 37 1.07 -7.57 -16.79
N GLU A 38 1.41 -8.63 -17.52
CA GLU A 38 2.26 -8.56 -18.72
C GLU A 38 1.69 -7.61 -19.78
N GLN A 39 0.36 -7.54 -19.94
CA GLN A 39 -0.30 -6.62 -20.86
C GLN A 39 -0.26 -5.15 -20.42
N THR A 40 -0.01 -4.89 -19.14
CA THR A 40 -0.01 -3.54 -18.56
C THR A 40 1.38 -3.04 -18.16
N CYS A 41 2.40 -3.90 -18.18
CA CYS A 41 3.77 -3.55 -17.84
C CYS A 41 4.40 -2.63 -18.91
N THR A 42 4.81 -1.42 -18.51
CA THR A 42 5.34 -0.38 -19.41
C THR A 42 6.86 -0.44 -19.60
N LYS A 43 7.62 -1.02 -18.66
CA LYS A 43 9.06 -1.28 -18.81
C LYS A 43 9.30 -2.67 -19.39
N GLY A 44 9.31 -2.77 -20.72
CA GLY A 44 9.86 -3.94 -21.42
C GLY A 44 9.13 -5.26 -21.14
N ILE A 45 9.57 -6.30 -21.85
CA ILE A 45 9.10 -7.66 -21.67
C ILE A 45 9.31 -8.05 -20.20
N CYS A 46 8.29 -8.60 -19.53
CA CYS A 46 8.50 -9.22 -18.24
C CYS A 46 9.46 -10.40 -18.43
N ASP A 47 10.70 -10.23 -17.98
CA ASP A 47 11.77 -11.21 -18.19
C ASP A 47 11.85 -12.25 -17.07
N ILE A 48 10.90 -12.21 -16.14
CA ILE A 48 10.90 -13.07 -14.94
C ILE A 48 9.73 -14.03 -14.99
N PRO A 49 10.00 -15.33 -15.09
CA PRO A 49 8.96 -16.34 -15.06
C PRO A 49 8.08 -16.23 -13.80
N LEU A 50 6.77 -16.41 -13.96
CA LEU A 50 5.83 -16.45 -12.84
C LEU A 50 6.27 -17.39 -11.71
N ALA A 51 6.86 -18.54 -12.06
CA ALA A 51 7.37 -19.50 -11.08
C ALA A 51 8.46 -18.90 -10.15
N GLU A 52 9.29 -17.99 -10.66
CA GLU A 52 10.31 -17.31 -9.87
C GLU A 52 9.67 -16.27 -8.93
N LEU A 53 8.69 -15.50 -9.41
CA LEU A 53 7.93 -14.58 -8.55
C LEU A 53 7.23 -15.32 -7.41
N VAL A 54 6.55 -16.43 -7.72
CA VAL A 54 5.91 -17.30 -6.73
C VAL A 54 6.93 -17.87 -5.74
N ALA A 55 8.12 -18.24 -6.19
CA ALA A 55 9.19 -18.69 -5.31
C ALA A 55 9.66 -17.59 -4.33
N VAL A 56 9.68 -16.33 -4.76
CA VAL A 56 9.96 -15.19 -3.87
C VAL A 56 8.82 -15.00 -2.87
N PHE A 57 7.55 -15.01 -3.29
CA PHE A 57 6.41 -14.89 -2.37
C PHE A 57 6.38 -16.00 -1.32
N ASN A 58 6.77 -17.22 -1.68
CA ASN A 58 6.82 -18.34 -0.74
C ASN A 58 7.90 -18.19 0.35
N GLN A 59 8.92 -17.35 0.12
CA GLN A 59 9.94 -17.03 1.13
C GLN A 59 9.48 -15.98 2.15
N LEU A 60 8.37 -15.30 1.89
CA LEU A 60 7.83 -14.24 2.74
C LEU A 60 7.09 -14.81 3.95
N LYS A 61 7.43 -14.30 5.14
CA LYS A 61 6.90 -14.75 6.43
C LYS A 61 6.03 -13.68 7.10
N GLY A 62 5.14 -14.12 7.98
CA GLY A 62 4.37 -13.22 8.83
C GLY A 62 3.28 -12.44 8.11
N TYR A 63 2.70 -11.48 8.84
CA TYR A 63 1.59 -10.65 8.40
C TYR A 63 2.06 -9.53 7.45
N ARG A 64 3.25 -8.94 7.63
CA ARG A 64 3.78 -7.94 6.67
C ARG A 64 4.59 -8.53 5.52
N LEU A 65 4.63 -9.86 5.40
CA LEU A 65 5.36 -10.57 4.35
C LEU A 65 6.87 -10.25 4.39
N ASP A 66 7.48 -10.41 5.55
CA ASP A 66 8.90 -10.17 5.80
C ASP A 66 9.77 -11.10 4.97
N TYR A 67 10.69 -10.52 4.20
CA TYR A 67 11.78 -11.25 3.57
C TYR A 67 13.01 -11.17 4.47
N LEU A 68 13.35 -12.26 5.15
CA LEU A 68 14.40 -12.28 6.18
C LEU A 68 15.74 -11.68 5.71
N PRO A 69 16.26 -11.98 4.50
CA PRO A 69 17.51 -11.37 4.02
C PRO A 69 17.43 -9.84 3.88
N PHE A 70 16.24 -9.31 3.62
CA PHE A 70 16.01 -7.86 3.57
C PHE A 70 15.93 -7.24 4.97
N MET A 71 15.29 -7.92 5.92
CA MET A 71 15.20 -7.47 7.32
C MET A 71 16.58 -7.32 7.97
N GLU A 72 17.58 -8.10 7.54
CA GLU A 72 18.96 -8.01 8.03
C GLU A 72 19.71 -6.74 7.54
N VAL A 73 19.26 -6.10 6.46
CA VAL A 73 19.95 -4.95 5.81
C VAL A 73 19.13 -3.67 5.75
N ILE A 74 17.87 -3.70 6.21
CA ILE A 74 16.86 -2.63 6.07
C ILE A 74 17.32 -1.24 6.57
N HIS A 75 18.18 -1.21 7.60
CA HIS A 75 18.60 0.04 8.26
C HIS A 75 19.77 0.78 7.61
N LYS A 76 20.46 0.21 6.61
CA LYS A 76 21.68 0.85 6.04
C LYS A 76 21.74 0.85 4.52
N GLU A 77 21.26 -0.18 3.85
CA GLU A 77 21.50 -0.36 2.40
C GLU A 77 20.32 -1.02 1.66
N TRP A 78 19.09 -0.82 2.15
CA TRP A 78 17.91 -1.50 1.61
C TRP A 78 17.72 -1.26 0.10
N TYR A 79 17.84 -0.01 -0.36
CA TYR A 79 17.67 0.34 -1.77
C TYR A 79 18.79 -0.24 -2.65
N PRO A 80 20.09 -0.03 -2.33
CA PRO A 80 21.18 -0.72 -3.03
C PRO A 80 21.02 -2.24 -3.10
N PHE A 81 20.64 -2.88 -1.98
CA PHE A 81 20.43 -4.33 -1.92
C PHE A 81 19.31 -4.77 -2.87
N LEU A 82 18.15 -4.13 -2.80
CA LEU A 82 17.01 -4.44 -3.65
C LEU A 82 17.31 -4.23 -5.14
N SER A 83 18.13 -3.24 -5.49
CA SER A 83 18.60 -3.02 -6.86
C SER A 83 19.56 -4.11 -7.37
N THR A 84 20.13 -4.95 -6.50
CA THR A 84 20.95 -6.09 -6.95
C THR A 84 20.13 -7.31 -7.36
N LEU A 85 18.88 -7.38 -6.94
CA LEU A 85 18.02 -8.53 -7.18
C LEU A 85 17.29 -8.34 -8.52
N PRO A 86 17.37 -9.31 -9.44
CA PRO A 86 16.81 -9.16 -10.79
C PRO A 86 15.29 -9.00 -10.77
N TRP A 87 14.63 -9.50 -9.72
CA TRP A 87 13.17 -9.57 -9.63
C TRP A 87 12.46 -8.41 -8.98
N THR A 88 13.17 -7.44 -8.43
CA THR A 88 12.52 -6.48 -7.54
C THR A 88 11.51 -5.58 -8.27
N TYR A 89 11.83 -5.13 -9.49
CA TYR A 89 10.89 -4.32 -10.27
C TYR A 89 9.61 -5.11 -10.58
N HIS A 90 9.75 -6.31 -11.15
CA HIS A 90 8.60 -7.15 -11.52
C HIS A 90 7.82 -7.64 -10.30
N LEU A 91 8.49 -7.94 -9.17
CA LEU A 91 7.83 -8.30 -7.92
C LEU A 91 6.99 -7.14 -7.38
N SER A 92 7.59 -5.95 -7.25
CA SER A 92 6.87 -4.74 -6.83
C SER A 92 5.68 -4.49 -7.75
N ALA A 93 5.92 -4.66 -9.06
CA ALA A 93 4.92 -4.30 -10.04
C ALA A 93 3.73 -5.24 -10.09
N PHE A 94 4.01 -6.53 -10.06
CA PHE A 94 3.02 -7.57 -10.01
C PHE A 94 2.25 -7.57 -8.67
N PHE A 95 2.94 -7.37 -7.54
CA PHE A 95 2.31 -7.28 -6.23
C PHE A 95 1.29 -6.13 -6.19
N GLU A 96 1.68 -4.93 -6.63
CA GLU A 96 0.78 -3.79 -6.74
C GLU A 96 -0.45 -4.14 -7.59
N TYR A 97 -0.25 -4.70 -8.79
CA TYR A 97 -1.36 -5.04 -9.67
C TYR A 97 -2.34 -6.01 -9.03
N VAL A 98 -1.83 -7.09 -8.41
CA VAL A 98 -2.67 -8.10 -7.76
C VAL A 98 -3.45 -7.50 -6.58
N VAL A 99 -2.78 -6.74 -5.72
CA VAL A 99 -3.41 -6.12 -4.55
C VAL A 99 -4.53 -5.16 -4.97
N PHE A 100 -4.25 -4.24 -5.88
CA PHE A 100 -5.25 -3.30 -6.37
C PHE A 100 -6.30 -3.95 -7.25
N SER A 101 -6.05 -5.11 -7.85
CA SER A 101 -7.08 -5.86 -8.57
C SER A 101 -8.02 -6.58 -7.62
N HIS A 102 -7.51 -7.08 -6.49
CA HIS A 102 -8.20 -8.07 -5.67
C HIS A 102 -8.73 -7.54 -4.33
N CYS A 103 -7.97 -6.71 -3.61
CA CYS A 103 -8.26 -6.34 -2.22
C CYS A 103 -7.92 -4.89 -1.86
N ALA A 104 -7.71 -4.00 -2.83
CA ALA A 104 -7.60 -2.56 -2.59
C ALA A 104 -8.36 -1.75 -3.66
N ASP A 105 -8.80 -0.56 -3.26
CA ASP A 105 -9.36 0.44 -4.18
C ASP A 105 -8.25 1.38 -4.67
N TYR A 106 -8.08 1.48 -5.99
CA TYR A 106 -7.18 2.51 -6.51
C TYR A 106 -7.76 3.91 -6.29
N ALA A 107 -9.07 4.08 -6.48
CA ALA A 107 -9.81 5.30 -6.17
C ALA A 107 -11.06 4.99 -5.33
N PRO A 108 -11.39 5.83 -4.35
CA PRO A 108 -10.72 7.10 -4.00
C PRO A 108 -9.45 6.89 -3.15
N TYR A 109 -8.56 7.88 -3.18
CA TYR A 109 -7.29 7.83 -2.42
C TYR A 109 -6.93 9.19 -1.81
N PHE A 110 -6.27 9.14 -0.66
CA PHE A 110 -5.78 10.31 0.06
C PHE A 110 -4.36 10.66 -0.38
N ARG A 111 -4.14 11.93 -0.74
CA ARG A 111 -2.83 12.46 -1.15
C ARG A 111 -2.05 12.97 0.06
N LEU A 112 -1.07 12.20 0.52
CA LEU A 112 -0.09 12.66 1.52
C LEU A 112 0.85 13.75 0.93
N GLY A 113 1.10 13.68 -0.37
CA GLY A 113 2.01 14.57 -1.10
C GLY A 113 3.45 14.07 -1.05
N LYS A 114 4.42 14.99 -1.07
CA LYS A 114 5.87 14.66 -1.02
C LYS A 114 6.38 14.22 0.35
N HIS A 115 5.51 14.28 1.37
CA HIS A 115 5.85 14.02 2.75
C HIS A 115 5.05 12.81 3.24
N ALA A 116 5.74 11.88 3.89
CA ALA A 116 5.15 10.72 4.55
C ALA A 116 4.17 11.12 5.68
N ALA A 117 3.28 10.20 6.08
CA ALA A 117 2.22 10.46 7.07
C ALA A 117 2.75 11.08 8.38
N LEU A 118 3.90 10.62 8.87
CA LEU A 118 4.52 11.14 10.08
C LEU A 118 4.96 12.60 9.99
N HIS A 119 5.39 13.07 8.82
CA HIS A 119 5.78 14.48 8.65
C HIS A 119 4.58 15.43 8.64
N ARG A 120 3.36 14.91 8.47
CA ARG A 120 2.11 15.68 8.51
C ARG A 120 1.52 15.79 9.91
N MET A 121 2.12 15.15 10.93
CA MET A 121 1.59 15.11 12.29
C MET A 121 2.57 15.69 13.31
N PRO A 122 2.79 17.01 13.32
CA PRO A 122 3.63 17.63 14.32
C PRO A 122 2.92 17.57 15.68
N GLY A 123 3.47 16.80 16.62
CA GLY A 123 2.92 16.66 17.97
C GLY A 123 2.68 15.23 18.42
N ILE A 124 2.68 14.28 17.48
CA ILE A 124 2.52 12.86 17.82
C ILE A 124 3.64 12.37 18.73
N ASN A 125 3.28 11.63 19.76
CA ASN A 125 4.25 11.04 20.68
C ASN A 125 5.07 9.96 19.95
N SER A 126 6.37 10.20 19.77
CA SER A 126 7.28 9.29 19.05
C SER A 126 7.47 7.92 19.71
N ASN A 127 7.03 7.74 20.95
CA ASN A 127 7.05 6.46 21.67
C ASN A 127 5.64 5.85 21.81
N GLY A 128 4.63 6.43 21.15
CA GLY A 128 3.25 5.98 21.21
C GLY A 128 2.89 5.03 20.07
N LEU A 129 1.88 4.19 20.30
CA LEU A 129 1.37 3.24 19.31
C LEU A 129 0.96 3.91 17.98
N SER A 130 0.35 5.09 18.03
CA SER A 130 -0.02 5.84 16.83
C SER A 130 1.19 6.19 15.96
N TYR A 131 2.35 6.50 16.57
CA TYR A 131 3.58 6.76 15.83
C TYR A 131 4.11 5.50 15.15
N GLU A 132 4.06 4.36 15.83
CA GLU A 132 4.45 3.06 15.27
C GLU A 132 3.57 2.71 14.06
N ILE A 133 2.24 2.80 14.20
CA ILE A 133 1.28 2.53 13.11
C ILE A 133 1.50 3.48 11.93
N LEU A 134 1.77 4.77 12.17
CA LEU A 134 2.08 5.71 11.09
C LEU A 134 3.43 5.48 10.45
N GLY A 135 4.38 4.88 11.18
CA GLY A 135 5.66 4.43 10.65
C GLY A 135 5.49 3.48 9.47
N GLU A 136 4.52 2.57 9.56
CA GLU A 136 4.14 1.63 8.49
C GLU A 136 3.68 2.36 7.22
N LEU A 137 2.94 3.46 7.36
CA LEU A 137 2.46 4.26 6.23
C LEU A 137 3.50 5.27 5.70
N SER A 138 4.64 5.41 6.38
CA SER A 138 5.57 6.52 6.19
C SER A 138 6.87 6.17 5.48
N MET A 139 6.98 4.99 4.85
CA MET A 139 8.22 4.50 4.23
C MET A 139 9.44 4.48 5.17
N ILE A 140 9.24 4.56 6.50
CA ILE A 140 10.36 4.46 7.45
C ILE A 140 10.95 3.06 7.40
N TYR A 141 10.09 2.06 7.18
CA TYR A 141 10.45 0.66 7.01
C TYR A 141 9.96 0.19 5.64
N PRO A 142 10.62 0.61 4.54
CA PRO A 142 10.16 0.27 3.20
C PRO A 142 10.22 -1.24 3.01
N GLY A 143 9.15 -1.85 2.50
CA GLY A 143 9.13 -3.28 2.19
C GLY A 143 9.84 -3.62 0.87
N ILE A 144 10.03 -4.91 0.60
CA ILE A 144 10.63 -5.41 -0.66
C ILE A 144 9.78 -5.12 -1.91
N PHE A 145 8.54 -4.70 -1.72
CA PHE A 145 7.61 -4.32 -2.78
C PHE A 145 7.84 -2.89 -3.29
N THR A 146 8.97 -2.28 -2.93
CA THR A 146 9.36 -0.92 -3.33
C THR A 146 10.73 -0.91 -4.01
N VAL A 147 10.79 -0.64 -5.31
CA VAL A 147 12.05 -0.24 -5.99
C VAL A 147 11.77 0.37 -7.37
N GLU A 148 12.78 1.03 -7.97
CA GLU A 148 12.83 1.50 -9.38
C GLU A 148 11.49 1.87 -10.06
N GLY A 149 10.86 2.95 -9.60
CA GLY A 149 9.55 3.40 -10.12
C GLY A 149 8.39 3.17 -9.16
N MET A 150 8.70 2.65 -7.97
CA MET A 150 7.89 2.60 -6.75
C MET A 150 6.52 1.92 -6.88
N GLY A 151 5.91 1.66 -5.71
CA GLY A 151 4.83 0.70 -5.56
C GLY A 151 4.25 0.75 -4.15
N VAL A 152 3.79 -0.40 -3.64
CA VAL A 152 3.25 -0.49 -2.29
C VAL A 152 4.36 -0.40 -1.26
N THR A 153 4.24 0.55 -0.33
CA THR A 153 5.28 0.86 0.65
C THR A 153 5.01 0.34 2.05
N GLY A 154 3.75 0.10 2.37
CA GLY A 154 3.30 -0.43 3.64
C GLY A 154 1.78 -0.44 3.69
N TRP A 155 1.22 -1.02 4.73
CA TRP A 155 -0.23 -1.03 4.97
C TRP A 155 -0.50 -1.20 6.46
N ILE A 156 -1.72 -0.87 6.87
CA ILE A 156 -2.24 -1.09 8.22
C ILE A 156 -3.60 -1.79 8.10
N THR A 157 -3.93 -2.61 9.09
CA THR A 157 -5.16 -3.39 9.20
C THR A 157 -6.33 -2.52 9.65
N SER A 158 -7.54 -3.04 9.48
CA SER A 158 -8.77 -2.40 9.98
C SER A 158 -8.75 -2.10 11.48
N GLU A 159 -8.12 -2.95 12.29
CA GLU A 159 -7.95 -2.72 13.73
C GLU A 159 -6.94 -1.60 14.01
N GLU A 160 -5.79 -1.61 13.33
CA GLU A 160 -4.78 -0.54 13.45
C GLU A 160 -5.32 0.82 12.99
N VAL A 161 -6.23 0.86 12.01
CA VAL A 161 -6.94 2.09 11.62
C VAL A 161 -7.76 2.64 12.79
N LYS A 162 -8.50 1.80 13.50
CA LYS A 162 -9.32 2.23 14.66
C LYS A 162 -8.44 2.73 15.80
N GLU A 163 -7.33 2.04 16.08
CA GLU A 163 -6.36 2.44 17.11
C GLU A 163 -5.70 3.77 16.77
N LEU A 164 -5.28 3.95 15.51
CA LEU A 164 -4.71 5.20 15.03
C LEU A 164 -5.72 6.36 15.15
N LEU A 165 -6.95 6.14 14.68
CA LEU A 165 -8.02 7.15 14.76
C LEU A 165 -8.33 7.55 16.21
N ALA A 166 -8.36 6.58 17.13
CA ALA A 166 -8.56 6.86 18.56
C ALA A 166 -7.40 7.66 19.15
N GLY A 167 -6.15 7.35 18.77
CA GLY A 167 -4.97 8.08 19.20
C GLY A 167 -4.99 9.54 18.73
N LEU A 168 -5.26 9.77 17.45
CA LEU A 168 -5.24 11.11 16.85
C LEU A 168 -6.34 12.03 17.38
N LYS A 169 -7.51 11.49 17.75
CA LYS A 169 -8.61 12.29 18.34
C LYS A 169 -8.30 12.81 19.75
N ASN A 170 -7.29 12.26 20.43
CA ASN A 170 -6.88 12.68 21.76
C ASN A 170 -5.74 13.71 21.75
N GLU A 171 -5.13 13.97 20.59
CA GLU A 171 -4.09 14.98 20.43
C GLU A 171 -4.72 16.31 19.99
N GLU A 172 -4.22 17.46 20.50
CA GLU A 172 -4.68 18.79 20.08
C GLU A 172 -4.51 18.91 18.56
N THR A 173 -5.62 18.77 17.86
CA THR A 173 -5.64 18.50 16.43
C THR A 173 -5.31 19.78 15.69
N ILE A 174 -4.19 19.79 14.98
CA ILE A 174 -3.83 20.88 14.08
C ILE A 174 -4.77 20.78 12.87
N ASN A 175 -5.34 21.89 12.40
CA ASN A 175 -6.28 21.94 11.26
C ASN A 175 -5.77 21.21 9.98
N ASP A 176 -4.45 20.97 9.87
CA ASP A 176 -3.81 20.32 8.72
C ASP A 176 -4.01 18.79 8.65
N ILE A 177 -4.65 18.14 9.64
CA ILE A 177 -4.90 16.69 9.65
C ILE A 177 -6.38 16.30 9.56
N GLU A 178 -7.29 17.25 9.43
CA GLU A 178 -8.75 16.99 9.37
C GLU A 178 -9.14 16.06 8.21
N ASP A 179 -8.64 16.33 6.99
CA ASP A 179 -8.95 15.48 5.84
C ASP A 179 -8.37 14.06 5.99
N PHE A 180 -7.24 13.92 6.69
CA PHE A 180 -6.67 12.61 6.99
C PHE A 180 -7.51 11.86 8.03
N ILE A 181 -7.97 12.54 9.07
CA ILE A 181 -8.91 11.97 10.05
C ILE A 181 -10.21 11.54 9.36
N ALA A 182 -10.78 12.38 8.48
CA ALA A 182 -11.99 12.04 7.74
C ALA A 182 -11.78 10.80 6.84
N PHE A 183 -10.62 10.67 6.20
CA PHE A 183 -10.26 9.47 5.45
C PHE A 183 -10.19 8.22 6.36
N LEU A 184 -9.57 8.32 7.54
CA LEU A 184 -9.54 7.24 8.52
C LEU A 184 -10.93 6.87 9.05
N GLU A 185 -11.82 7.85 9.25
CA GLU A 185 -13.20 7.61 9.69
C GLU A 185 -14.00 6.80 8.68
N VAL A 186 -13.85 7.11 7.39
CA VAL A 186 -14.48 6.29 6.33
C VAL A 186 -13.91 4.88 6.33
N SER A 187 -12.58 4.72 6.37
CA SER A 187 -11.92 3.41 6.43
C SER A 187 -12.38 2.59 7.64
N ALA A 188 -12.47 3.20 8.82
CA ALA A 188 -12.95 2.57 10.05
C ALA A 188 -14.43 2.18 9.95
N SER A 189 -15.28 3.01 9.33
CA SER A 189 -16.71 2.72 9.15
C SER A 189 -16.97 1.52 8.23
N LEU A 190 -16.05 1.29 7.29
CA LEU A 190 -16.07 0.15 6.36
C LEU A 190 -15.39 -1.09 6.93
N ASP A 191 -14.81 -0.99 8.12
CA ASP A 191 -14.01 -2.05 8.74
C ASP A 191 -12.84 -2.48 7.84
N MET A 192 -12.14 -1.49 7.27
CA MET A 192 -11.05 -1.64 6.31
C MET A 192 -9.74 -1.05 6.81
N GLY A 193 -8.66 -1.67 6.38
CA GLY A 193 -7.30 -1.17 6.51
C GLY A 193 -6.97 -0.12 5.46
N ILE A 194 -5.71 0.34 5.49
CA ILE A 194 -5.17 1.32 4.56
C ILE A 194 -3.87 0.79 3.98
N ILE A 195 -3.69 0.92 2.67
CA ILE A 195 -2.45 0.61 1.98
C ILE A 195 -1.80 1.88 1.43
N ALA A 196 -0.50 2.02 1.67
CA ALA A 196 0.32 3.14 1.21
C ALA A 196 1.05 2.78 -0.08
N GLY A 197 1.06 3.73 -1.01
CA GLY A 197 1.75 3.64 -2.29
C GLY A 197 2.59 4.87 -2.56
N VAL A 198 3.64 4.69 -3.36
CA VAL A 198 4.43 5.81 -3.90
C VAL A 198 4.64 5.61 -5.38
N ASP A 199 4.43 6.67 -6.16
CA ASP A 199 4.51 6.68 -7.64
C ASP A 199 3.89 5.41 -8.26
N LEU A 200 2.69 5.03 -7.78
CA LEU A 200 1.95 3.86 -8.28
C LEU A 200 1.74 3.95 -9.80
N ARG A 201 1.64 2.80 -10.48
CA ARG A 201 1.51 2.75 -11.95
C ARG A 201 0.09 3.08 -12.41
N GLU A 202 -0.23 4.39 -12.38
CA GLU A 202 -1.57 4.93 -12.65
C GLU A 202 -2.20 4.39 -13.94
N ASP A 203 -1.43 4.28 -15.03
CA ASP A 203 -1.92 3.81 -16.34
C ASP A 203 -2.51 2.39 -16.28
N ALA A 204 -1.97 1.54 -15.41
CA ALA A 204 -2.48 0.20 -15.18
C ALA A 204 -3.64 0.22 -14.18
N LEU A 205 -3.48 0.94 -13.07
CA LEU A 205 -4.44 0.92 -11.96
C LEU A 205 -5.76 1.65 -12.27
N ARG A 206 -5.74 2.71 -13.08
CA ARG A 206 -6.96 3.43 -13.53
C ARG A 206 -7.90 2.58 -14.39
N LYS A 207 -7.41 1.47 -14.96
CA LYS A 207 -8.23 0.52 -15.73
C LYS A 207 -9.00 -0.43 -14.82
N LEU A 208 -8.61 -0.54 -13.55
CA LEU A 208 -9.30 -1.36 -12.58
C LEU A 208 -10.58 -0.66 -12.10
N PRO A 209 -11.60 -1.40 -11.63
CA PRO A 209 -12.80 -0.79 -11.08
C PRO A 209 -12.47 0.15 -9.92
N SER A 210 -12.94 1.39 -9.98
CA SER A 210 -12.94 2.33 -8.84
C SER A 210 -14.11 2.03 -7.90
N PHE A 211 -13.99 2.43 -6.63
CA PHE A 211 -15.07 2.29 -5.63
C PHE A 211 -15.58 0.84 -5.48
N LYS A 212 -14.68 -0.15 -5.38
CA LYS A 212 -15.09 -1.55 -5.14
C LYS A 212 -15.67 -1.71 -3.74
N PHE A 213 -15.15 -0.93 -2.80
CA PHE A 213 -15.39 -1.14 -1.37
C PHE A 213 -16.13 0.02 -0.70
N SER A 214 -16.05 1.22 -1.26
CA SER A 214 -16.81 2.38 -0.79
C SER A 214 -17.81 2.86 -1.84
N LYS A 215 -18.79 3.67 -1.43
CA LYS A 215 -19.67 4.39 -2.35
C LYS A 215 -19.32 5.87 -2.34
N ARG A 216 -19.59 6.56 -3.46
CA ARG A 216 -19.27 7.98 -3.62
C ARG A 216 -19.93 8.87 -2.55
N ASP A 217 -21.14 8.55 -2.11
CA ASP A 217 -21.90 9.30 -1.10
C ASP A 217 -21.37 9.15 0.34
N MET A 218 -20.47 8.20 0.59
CA MET A 218 -19.80 8.05 1.89
C MET A 218 -18.69 9.08 2.11
N TRP A 219 -18.28 9.77 1.05
CA TRP A 219 -17.24 10.78 1.08
C TRP A 219 -17.89 12.16 0.99
N ASP A 220 -17.52 13.09 1.88
CA ASP A 220 -17.95 14.49 1.77
C ASP A 220 -17.57 15.01 0.38
N LEU A 221 -18.46 15.74 -0.31
CA LEU A 221 -18.16 16.32 -1.62
C LEU A 221 -16.91 17.20 -1.61
N GLN A 222 -16.65 17.94 -0.52
CA GLN A 222 -15.41 18.71 -0.37
C GLN A 222 -14.19 17.80 -0.16
N LEU A 223 -14.37 16.68 0.55
CA LEU A 223 -13.33 15.66 0.70
C LEU A 223 -13.09 14.96 -0.65
N ILE A 224 -14.11 14.67 -1.45
CA ILE A 224 -14.02 14.11 -2.81
C ILE A 224 -13.25 15.02 -3.76
N GLU A 225 -13.43 16.34 -3.67
CA GLU A 225 -12.69 17.32 -4.48
C GLU A 225 -11.22 17.45 -4.05
N ARG A 226 -10.92 17.18 -2.78
CA ARG A 226 -9.55 17.18 -2.21
C ARG A 226 -8.85 15.81 -2.30
N LEU A 227 -9.62 14.73 -2.32
CA LEU A 227 -9.22 13.39 -2.74
C LEU A 227 -9.14 13.38 -4.27
N ALA A 228 -8.23 12.60 -4.81
CA ALA A 228 -8.05 12.57 -6.25
C ALA A 228 -9.11 11.67 -6.91
N ILE A 229 -10.26 12.24 -7.24
CA ILE A 229 -11.27 11.58 -8.07
C ILE A 229 -11.34 12.36 -9.40
N GLU A 230 -10.38 12.10 -10.28
CA GLU A 230 -10.48 12.44 -11.72
C GLU A 230 -10.35 11.18 -12.55
#